data_AF-A0A6G3WWE8-F1
#
_entry.id   AF-A0A6G3WWE8-F1
#
_cell.length_a   1.000
_cell.length_b   1.000
_cell.length_c   1.000
_cell.angle_alpha   90.00
_cell.angle_beta   90.00
_cell.angle_gamma   90.00
#
_symmetry.space_group_name_H-M   'P 1'
#
loop_
_entity.id
_entity.type
_entity.pdbx_description
1 polymer ?
#
loop_
_entity_poly.entity_id
_entity_poly.type
_entity_poly.pdbx_seq_one_letter_code
_entity_poly.pdbx_strand_id
1 'polypeptide(L)'
;IALHSTALGPALGGTRFYPYASEADAVADALNLSRGMSYKNALAGLDHGGGKAVIIGDPEKIKSEELLLAYGRFVASLGGRYVTACDVGTYVADMDVVARECRWTTGRSPENGGAGDSSVLTAFGVFQGMRASAQH
;
A
#
# COMPACT_ATOMS: atom_id res chain seq x y z
N ILE A 1 9.57 -3.38 -4.61
CA ILE A 1 8.17 -3.19 -5.07
C ILE A 1 7.84 -4.34 -6.01
N ALA A 2 6.74 -5.06 -5.76
CA ALA A 2 6.25 -6.14 -6.60
C ALA A 2 4.98 -5.71 -7.32
N LEU A 3 4.91 -5.97 -8.63
CA LEU A 3 3.73 -5.74 -9.46
C LEU A 3 3.28 -7.09 -10.00
N HIS A 4 2.16 -7.60 -9.49
CA HIS A 4 1.66 -8.91 -9.90
C HIS A 4 0.81 -8.81 -11.18
N SER A 5 -0.06 -7.81 -11.25
CA SER A 5 -0.90 -7.58 -12.43
C SER A 5 -1.21 -6.10 -12.59
N THR A 6 -1.30 -5.64 -13.83
CA THR A 6 -1.82 -4.33 -14.23
C THR A 6 -2.92 -4.46 -15.30
N ALA A 7 -3.58 -5.62 -15.37
CA ALA A 7 -4.54 -5.92 -16.43
C ALA A 7 -5.79 -5.02 -16.40
N LEU A 8 -6.25 -4.64 -15.21
CA LEU A 8 -7.41 -3.76 -15.00
C LEU A 8 -7.04 -2.28 -14.89
N GLY A 9 -5.74 -1.96 -14.83
CA GLY A 9 -5.26 -0.60 -14.57
C GLY A 9 -3.96 -0.61 -13.76
N PRO A 10 -3.49 0.56 -13.30
CA PRO A 10 -2.31 0.66 -12.44
C PRO A 10 -2.40 -0.27 -11.22
N ALA A 11 -1.27 -0.85 -10.83
CA ALA A 11 -1.23 -1.68 -9.64
C ALA A 11 -1.41 -0.81 -8.40
N LEU A 12 -2.38 -1.13 -7.55
CA LEU A 12 -2.63 -0.43 -6.29
C LEU A 12 -2.21 -1.33 -5.12
N GLY A 13 -1.45 -0.78 -4.17
CA GLY A 13 -1.03 -1.51 -2.98
C GLY A 13 -0.42 -0.63 -1.91
N GLY A 14 -0.50 -1.09 -0.66
CA GLY A 14 0.14 -0.43 0.47
C GLY A 14 1.65 -0.70 0.55
N THR A 15 2.34 0.13 1.34
CA THR A 15 3.77 0.02 1.61
C THR A 15 4.01 -0.43 3.03
N ARG A 16 4.49 -1.65 3.19
CA ARG A 16 4.84 -2.22 4.49
C ARG A 16 6.27 -1.82 4.85
N PHE A 17 6.49 -1.35 6.07
CA PHE A 17 7.83 -1.10 6.61
C PHE A 17 8.05 -2.06 7.78
N TYR A 18 8.90 -3.06 7.60
CA TYR A 18 9.02 -4.16 8.55
C TYR A 18 10.45 -4.74 8.65
N PRO A 19 10.92 -5.12 9.85
CA PRO A 19 12.25 -5.69 10.05
C PRO A 19 12.26 -7.19 9.70
N TYR A 20 12.29 -7.52 8.41
CA TYR A 20 12.41 -8.91 7.95
C TYR A 20 13.75 -9.55 8.38
N ALA A 21 13.73 -10.84 8.68
CA ALA A 21 14.93 -11.60 9.05
C ALA A 21 15.89 -11.78 7.87
N SER A 22 15.37 -11.83 6.65
CA SER A 22 16.15 -11.91 5.42
C SER A 22 15.50 -11.14 4.27
N GLU A 23 16.29 -10.81 3.25
CA GLU A 23 15.78 -10.24 2.01
C GLU A 23 14.82 -11.20 1.30
N ALA A 24 15.09 -12.50 1.33
CA ALA A 24 14.24 -13.52 0.72
C ALA A 24 12.82 -13.50 1.31
N ASP A 25 12.71 -13.34 2.64
CA ASP A 25 11.40 -13.23 3.31
C ASP A 25 10.65 -11.96 2.87
N ALA A 26 11.36 -10.83 2.75
CA ALA A 26 10.77 -9.59 2.28
C ALA A 26 10.26 -9.69 0.84
N VAL A 27 11.05 -10.32 -0.06
CA VAL A 27 10.66 -10.56 -1.45
C VAL A 27 9.44 -11.49 -1.52
N ALA A 28 9.45 -12.59 -0.77
CA ALA A 28 8.33 -13.53 -0.72
C ALA A 28 7.04 -12.85 -0.23
N ASP A 29 7.11 -12.03 0.82
CA ASP A 29 5.95 -11.29 1.34
C ASP A 29 5.43 -10.28 0.31
N ALA A 30 6.31 -9.50 -0.34
CA ALA A 30 5.92 -8.56 -1.39
C ALA A 30 5.22 -9.26 -2.57
N LEU A 31 5.72 -10.42 -3.02
CA LEU A 31 5.12 -11.20 -4.10
C LEU A 31 3.75 -11.76 -3.69
N ASN A 32 3.64 -12.35 -2.51
CA ASN A 32 2.38 -12.92 -2.02
C ASN A 32 1.31 -11.83 -1.83
N LEU A 33 1.66 -10.71 -1.21
CA LEU A 33 0.73 -9.62 -0.97
C LEU A 33 0.31 -8.90 -2.26
N SER A 34 1.21 -8.72 -3.24
CA SER A 34 0.85 -8.12 -4.53
C SER A 34 -0.11 -8.99 -5.34
N ARG A 35 0.04 -10.32 -5.26
CA ARG A 35 -0.96 -11.27 -5.77
C ARG A 35 -2.30 -11.11 -5.06
N GLY A 36 -2.30 -11.06 -3.74
CA GLY A 36 -3.52 -10.83 -2.94
C GLY A 36 -4.22 -9.52 -3.32
N MET A 37 -3.47 -8.44 -3.56
CA MET A 37 -4.01 -7.16 -4.03
C MET A 37 -4.66 -7.25 -5.42
N SER A 38 -4.14 -8.10 -6.31
CA SER A 38 -4.75 -8.29 -7.63
C SER A 38 -6.16 -8.87 -7.50
N TYR A 39 -6.30 -9.92 -6.68
CA TYR A 39 -7.61 -10.52 -6.43
C TYR A 39 -8.53 -9.58 -5.64
N LYS A 40 -8.01 -8.89 -4.62
CA LYS A 40 -8.80 -7.94 -3.83
C LYS A 40 -9.40 -6.85 -4.72
N ASN A 41 -8.59 -6.20 -5.54
CA ASN A 41 -9.05 -5.10 -6.38
C ASN A 41 -10.05 -5.58 -7.44
N ALA A 42 -9.78 -6.72 -8.07
CA ALA A 42 -10.71 -7.32 -9.03
C ALA A 42 -12.06 -7.71 -8.39
N LEU A 43 -12.05 -8.37 -7.23
CA LEU A 43 -13.28 -8.77 -6.52
C LEU A 43 -14.07 -7.56 -5.99
N ALA A 44 -13.37 -6.48 -5.65
CA ALA A 44 -14.00 -5.22 -5.24
C ALA A 44 -14.52 -4.38 -6.43
N GLY A 45 -14.34 -4.84 -7.68
CA GLY A 45 -14.77 -4.12 -8.88
C GLY A 45 -14.00 -2.82 -9.13
N LEU A 46 -12.75 -2.75 -8.69
CA LEU A 46 -11.89 -1.59 -8.89
C LEU A 46 -11.08 -1.73 -10.19
N ASP A 47 -10.92 -0.61 -10.93
CA ASP A 47 -10.08 -0.51 -12.13
C ASP A 47 -8.58 -0.44 -11.78
N HIS A 48 -8.14 -1.39 -10.96
CA HIS A 48 -6.78 -1.47 -10.45
C HIS A 48 -6.25 -2.89 -10.51
N GLY A 49 -4.98 -3.00 -10.92
CA GLY A 49 -4.19 -4.21 -10.74
C GLY A 49 -3.70 -4.37 -9.29
N GLY A 50 -2.84 -5.36 -9.04
CA GLY A 50 -2.28 -5.62 -7.72
C GLY A 50 -0.78 -5.38 -7.63
N GLY A 51 -0.40 -4.53 -6.68
CA GLY A 51 0.99 -4.26 -6.33
C GLY A 51 1.21 -4.33 -4.83
N LYS A 52 2.48 -4.34 -4.43
CA LYS A 52 2.88 -4.19 -3.03
C LYS A 52 4.29 -3.65 -2.94
N ALA A 53 4.55 -2.78 -1.97
CA ALA A 53 5.91 -2.41 -1.59
C ALA A 53 6.22 -2.88 -0.17
N VAL A 54 7.49 -3.23 0.02
CA VAL A 54 8.08 -3.51 1.34
C VAL A 54 9.34 -2.66 1.46
N ILE A 55 9.53 -2.04 2.62
CA ILE A 55 10.76 -1.38 3.05
C ILE A 55 11.30 -2.23 4.20
N ILE A 56 12.55 -2.70 4.06
CA ILE A 56 13.17 -3.59 5.04
C ILE A 56 13.81 -2.73 6.13
N GLY A 57 13.39 -2.97 7.38
CA GLY A 57 13.98 -2.36 8.56
C GLY A 57 12.94 -2.00 9.61
N ASP A 58 13.43 -1.63 10.79
CA ASP A 58 12.60 -1.26 11.91
C ASP A 58 12.12 0.20 11.76
N PRO A 59 10.82 0.44 11.52
CA PRO A 59 10.30 1.78 11.28
C PRO A 59 10.47 2.70 12.49
N GLU A 60 10.66 2.19 13.70
CA GLU A 60 10.88 3.03 14.88
C GLU A 60 12.34 3.49 15.00
N LYS A 61 13.26 2.85 14.28
CA LYS A 61 14.70 3.13 14.38
C LYS A 61 15.26 3.86 13.18
N ILE A 62 14.81 3.50 11.98
CA ILE A 62 15.44 3.96 10.75
C ILE A 62 14.53 4.77 9.84
N LYS A 63 13.25 4.93 10.18
CA LYS A 63 12.36 5.77 9.38
C LYS A 63 12.80 7.22 9.52
N SER A 64 13.05 7.85 8.38
CA SER A 64 13.33 9.28 8.29
C SER A 64 12.59 9.89 7.09
N GLU A 65 12.47 11.20 7.10
CA GLU A 65 11.87 11.94 6.00
C GLU A 65 12.63 11.73 4.69
N GLU A 66 13.96 11.73 4.73
CA GLU A 66 14.84 11.52 3.58
C GLU A 66 14.63 10.15 2.95
N LEU A 67 14.47 9.11 3.78
CA LEU A 67 14.17 7.76 3.31
C LEU A 67 12.81 7.73 2.60
N LEU A 68 11.78 8.33 3.18
CA LEU A 68 10.45 8.35 2.60
C LEU A 68 10.40 9.18 1.30
N LEU A 69 11.14 10.29 1.23
CA LEU A 69 11.30 11.07 -0.01
C LEU A 69 12.02 10.26 -1.09
N ALA A 70 13.10 9.54 -0.73
CA ALA A 70 13.80 8.65 -1.65
C ALA A 70 12.90 7.52 -2.15
N TYR A 71 12.09 6.93 -1.26
CA TYR A 71 11.06 5.96 -1.62
C TYR A 71 10.04 6.56 -2.58
N GLY A 72 9.54 7.77 -2.32
CA GLY A 72 8.64 8.50 -3.21
C GLY A 72 9.22 8.68 -4.61
N ARG A 73 10.47 9.15 -4.73
CA ARG A 73 11.16 9.24 -6.03
C ARG A 73 11.27 7.89 -6.74
N PHE A 74 11.52 6.81 -6.00
CA PHE A 74 11.55 5.47 -6.58
C PHE A 74 10.18 5.02 -7.10
N VAL A 75 9.09 5.27 -6.35
CA VAL A 75 7.73 4.98 -6.84
C VAL A 75 7.40 5.82 -8.07
N ALA A 76 7.72 7.11 -8.05
CA ALA A 76 7.51 8.00 -9.18
C ALA A 76 8.24 7.54 -10.45
N SER A 77 9.43 6.95 -10.30
CA SER A 77 10.19 6.38 -11.43
C SER A 77 9.47 5.24 -12.16
N LEU A 78 8.45 4.62 -11.53
CA LEU A 78 7.61 3.60 -12.17
C LEU A 78 6.57 4.19 -13.14
N GLY A 79 6.53 5.51 -13.32
CA GLY A 79 5.71 6.16 -14.34
C GLY A 79 4.20 5.93 -14.19
N GLY A 80 3.72 5.83 -12.94
CA GLY A 80 2.31 5.59 -12.64
C GLY A 80 1.83 4.16 -12.79
N ARG A 81 2.74 3.20 -13.02
CA ARG A 81 2.38 1.77 -13.02
C ARG A 81 2.03 1.23 -11.63
N TYR A 82 2.42 1.94 -10.57
CA TYR A 82 2.14 1.61 -9.18
C TYR A 82 1.61 2.84 -8.43
N VAL A 83 0.52 2.65 -7.71
CA VAL A 83 -0.04 3.61 -6.76
C VAL A 83 0.18 3.08 -5.36
N THR A 84 0.90 3.83 -4.53
CA THR A 84 1.23 3.42 -3.15
C THR A 84 0.21 3.94 -2.14
N ALA A 85 0.10 3.27 -1.00
CA ALA A 85 -0.71 3.66 0.16
C ALA A 85 -0.04 3.24 1.48
N CYS A 86 -0.69 3.52 2.61
CA CYS A 86 -0.30 3.02 3.93
C CYS A 86 -0.42 1.49 4.04
N ASP A 87 0.40 0.87 4.90
CA ASP A 87 0.28 -0.50 5.39
C ASP A 87 0.98 -0.60 6.76
N VAL A 88 1.23 -1.81 7.26
CA VAL A 88 1.97 -2.03 8.52
C VAL A 88 3.29 -1.26 8.49
N GLY A 89 3.50 -0.41 9.49
CA GLY A 89 4.71 0.40 9.63
C GLY A 89 4.71 1.70 8.81
N THR A 90 3.66 2.01 8.06
CA THR A 90 3.48 3.32 7.41
C THR A 90 2.10 3.91 7.66
N TYR A 91 2.02 5.23 7.81
CA TYR A 91 0.80 5.94 8.20
C TYR A 91 0.50 7.12 7.27
N VAL A 92 -0.65 7.78 7.51
CA VAL A 92 -1.13 8.92 6.73
C VAL A 92 -0.05 10.01 6.61
N ALA A 93 0.62 10.35 7.70
CA ALA A 93 1.71 11.34 7.70
C ALA A 93 2.91 10.92 6.83
N ASP A 94 3.21 9.61 6.76
CA ASP A 94 4.27 9.11 5.88
C ASP A 94 3.86 9.27 4.41
N MET A 95 2.58 9.04 4.08
CA MET A 95 2.08 9.24 2.72
C MET A 95 2.06 10.71 2.31
N ASP A 96 1.86 11.64 3.24
CA ASP A 96 2.02 13.08 2.97
C ASP A 96 3.46 13.39 2.57
N VAL A 97 4.44 12.79 3.25
CA VAL A 97 5.86 12.93 2.90
C VAL A 97 6.13 12.37 1.51
N VAL A 98 5.74 11.11 1.27
CA VAL A 98 5.97 10.40 -0.01
C VAL A 98 5.33 11.14 -1.18
N ALA A 99 4.16 11.75 -0.96
CA ALA A 99 3.40 12.45 -1.99
C ALA A 99 4.07 13.72 -2.51
N ARG A 100 5.02 14.30 -1.76
CA ARG A 100 5.81 15.44 -2.23
C ARG A 100 6.69 15.09 -3.43
N GLU A 101 7.10 13.82 -3.54
CA GLU A 101 7.95 13.31 -4.61
C GLU A 101 7.20 12.38 -5.57
N CYS A 102 5.99 11.93 -5.20
CA CYS A 102 5.21 10.98 -5.98
C CYS A 102 3.71 11.28 -5.94
N ARG A 103 3.17 11.77 -7.06
CA ARG A 103 1.72 11.99 -7.21
C ARG A 103 0.87 10.70 -7.18
N TRP A 104 1.47 9.53 -7.41
CA TRP A 104 0.79 8.23 -7.36
C TRP A 104 0.80 7.66 -5.93
N THR A 105 0.38 8.50 -4.99
CA THR A 105 0.33 8.20 -3.55
C THR A 105 -1.07 8.49 -3.04
N THR A 106 -1.73 7.49 -2.46
CA THR A 106 -3.04 7.61 -1.80
C THR A 106 -2.93 7.37 -0.29
N GLY A 107 -4.02 7.57 0.45
CA GLY A 107 -4.01 7.50 1.91
C GLY A 107 -3.33 8.69 2.59
N ARG A 108 -3.21 9.81 1.87
CA ARG A 108 -2.75 11.11 2.40
C ARG A 108 -3.78 11.70 3.35
N SER A 109 -3.38 12.69 4.13
CA SER A 109 -4.27 13.38 5.06
C SER A 109 -5.36 14.15 4.32
N PRO A 110 -6.56 14.32 4.90
CA PRO A 110 -7.62 15.13 4.30
C PRO A 110 -7.18 16.57 3.99
N GLU A 111 -6.35 17.15 4.85
CA GLU A 111 -5.81 18.50 4.70
C GLU A 111 -4.92 18.62 3.45
N ASN A 112 -4.25 17.52 3.07
CA ASN A 112 -3.44 17.40 1.87
C ASN A 112 -4.19 16.78 0.68
N GLY A 113 -5.53 16.72 0.74
CA GLY A 113 -6.38 16.23 -0.34
C GLY A 113 -6.34 14.71 -0.51
N GLY A 114 -6.11 13.97 0.57
CA GLY A 114 -6.25 12.51 0.62
C GLY A 114 -7.53 12.05 1.31
N ALA A 115 -7.71 10.73 1.37
CA ALA A 115 -8.87 10.10 1.99
C ALA A 115 -8.72 9.85 3.49
N GLY A 116 -7.54 10.13 4.07
CA GLY A 116 -7.23 9.84 5.47
C GLY A 116 -7.07 8.34 5.77
N ASP A 117 -7.27 8.00 7.04
CA ASP A 117 -7.14 6.62 7.52
C ASP A 117 -8.32 5.75 7.09
N SER A 118 -8.00 4.67 6.38
CA SER A 118 -8.98 3.67 5.90
C SER A 118 -9.38 2.63 6.95
N SER A 119 -8.83 2.67 8.17
CA SER A 119 -9.05 1.66 9.22
C SER A 119 -10.53 1.52 9.60
N VAL A 120 -11.25 2.63 9.74
CA VAL A 120 -12.69 2.63 10.05
C VAL A 120 -13.51 1.98 8.93
N LEU A 121 -13.23 2.32 7.68
CA LEU A 121 -13.92 1.75 6.52
C LEU A 121 -13.57 0.27 6.35
N THR A 122 -12.33 -0.12 6.64
CA THR A 122 -11.90 -1.52 6.64
C THR A 122 -12.66 -2.32 7.71
N ALA A 123 -12.73 -1.80 8.95
CA ALA A 123 -13.48 -2.43 10.03
C ALA A 123 -14.97 -2.58 9.68
N PHE A 124 -15.56 -1.56 9.07
CA PHE A 124 -16.94 -1.61 8.59
C PHE A 124 -17.14 -2.70 7.52
N GLY A 125 -16.24 -2.78 6.54
CA GLY A 125 -16.28 -3.82 5.50
C GLY A 125 -16.18 -5.24 6.07
N VAL A 126 -15.28 -5.46 7.02
CA VAL A 126 -15.15 -6.73 7.75
C VAL A 126 -16.43 -7.07 8.50
N PHE A 127 -17.02 -6.08 9.19
CA PHE A 127 -18.28 -6.26 9.90
C PHE A 127 -19.43 -6.66 8.95
N GLN A 128 -19.54 -6.03 7.78
CA GLN A 128 -20.55 -6.44 6.80
C GLN A 128 -20.30 -7.85 6.27
N GLY A 129 -19.04 -8.24 6.05
CA GLY A 129 -18.67 -9.60 5.69
C GLY A 129 -19.10 -10.63 6.74
N MET A 130 -18.90 -10.33 8.03
CA MET A 130 -19.36 -11.18 9.13
C MET A 130 -20.89 -11.32 9.15
N ARG A 131 -21.62 -10.21 8.96
CA ARG A 131 -23.10 -10.24 8.90
C ARG A 131 -23.62 -11.08 7.74
N ALA A 132 -23.04 -10.92 6.55
CA ALA A 132 -23.43 -11.70 5.38
C ALA A 132 -23.14 -13.20 5.59
N SER A 133 -22.00 -13.53 6.20
CA SER A 133 -21.60 -14.91 6.49
C SER A 133 -22.52 -15.56 7.53
N ALA A 134 -22.96 -14.82 8.56
CA ALA A 134 -23.87 -15.33 9.58
C ALA A 134 -25.30 -15.57 9.08
N GLN A 135 -25.65 -15.05 7.89
CA GLN A 135 -26.95 -15.23 7.25
C GLN A 135 -27.00 -16.41 6.27
N HIS A 136 -25.86 -17.04 5.99
CA HIS A 136 -25.71 -18.23 5.13
C HIS A 136 -25.37 -19.46 5.98
#